data_AF-A0A8X6SSV9-F1
#
_entry.id   AF-A0A8X6SSV9-F1
#
_cell.length_a   1.000
_cell.length_b   1.000
_cell.length_c   1.000
_cell.angle_alpha   90.00
_cell.angle_beta   90.00
_cell.angle_gamma   90.00
#
_symmetry.space_group_name_H-M   'P 1'
#
loop_
_entity.id
_entity.type
_entity.pdbx_description
1 polymer ?
#
loop_
_entity_poly.entity_id
_entity_poly.type
_entity_poly.pdbx_seq_one_letter_code
_entity_poly.pdbx_strand_id
1 'polypeptide(L)'
;MMKAGWSARRVVGQLGHSDCVVRRCWDQWIREISFTRRPASGRPRQISRRKDRYIVAPSLGAPVSSRTTRRRLDEGHLGSRRPLRVLPLTPTHRRLLLEWCRARGNWTAVEWNQVVFNDKSRFNLGSDDNRVRV
;
A
#
# COMPACT_ATOMS: atom_id res chain seq x y z
N MET A 1 17.09 -38.92 -10.77
CA MET A 1 17.63 -39.77 -11.86
C MET A 1 19.11 -39.50 -12.11
N MET A 2 19.54 -38.32 -12.57
CA MET A 2 20.98 -38.05 -12.77
C MET A 2 21.80 -38.02 -11.46
N LYS A 3 21.24 -37.52 -10.34
CA LYS A 3 21.86 -37.68 -9.00
C LYS A 3 22.05 -39.14 -8.57
N ALA A 4 21.23 -40.04 -9.10
CA ALA A 4 21.30 -41.47 -8.81
C ALA A 4 22.20 -42.21 -9.82
N GLY A 5 23.09 -41.49 -10.52
CA GLY A 5 24.06 -42.06 -11.46
C GLY A 5 23.52 -42.38 -12.86
N TRP A 6 22.30 -41.97 -13.20
CA TRP A 6 21.75 -42.24 -14.53
C TRP A 6 22.39 -41.32 -15.58
N SER A 7 22.74 -41.88 -16.74
CA SER A 7 23.21 -41.10 -17.88
C SER A 7 22.08 -40.28 -18.51
N ALA A 8 22.40 -39.12 -19.10
CA ALA A 8 21.41 -38.24 -19.75
C ALA A 8 20.59 -38.97 -20.82
N ARG A 9 21.22 -39.83 -21.64
CA ARG A 9 20.54 -40.68 -22.64
C ARG A 9 19.48 -41.60 -22.04
N ARG A 10 19.75 -42.22 -20.89
CA ARG A 10 18.77 -43.08 -20.21
C ARG A 10 17.60 -42.26 -19.67
N VAL A 11 17.87 -41.05 -19.18
CA VAL A 11 16.83 -40.13 -18.69
C VAL A 11 15.96 -39.63 -19.83
N VAL A 12 16.54 -39.32 -20.99
CA VAL A 12 15.81 -38.97 -22.23
C VAL A 12 14.83 -40.08 -22.62
N GLY A 13 15.29 -41.34 -22.69
CA GLY A 13 14.44 -42.47 -23.04
C GLY A 13 13.32 -42.72 -22.04
N GLN A 14 13.56 -42.48 -20.74
CA GLN A 14 12.56 -42.67 -19.69
C GLN A 14 11.51 -41.55 -19.64
N LEU A 15 11.90 -40.30 -19.91
CA LEU A 15 11.04 -39.12 -19.76
C LEU A 15 10.42 -38.63 -21.08
N GLY A 16 10.88 -39.12 -22.24
CA GLY A 16 10.39 -38.68 -23.54
C GLY A 16 10.72 -37.22 -23.88
N HIS A 17 11.74 -36.64 -23.24
CA HIS A 17 12.21 -35.27 -23.48
C HIS A 17 13.55 -35.26 -24.20
N SER A 18 13.83 -34.19 -24.97
CA SER A 18 15.11 -34.10 -25.70
C SER A 18 16.31 -33.96 -24.76
N ASP A 19 17.48 -34.43 -25.21
CA ASP A 19 18.74 -34.35 -24.45
C ASP A 19 19.08 -32.92 -24.02
N CYS A 20 18.81 -31.94 -24.89
CA CYS A 20 18.97 -30.51 -24.61
C CYS A 20 18.12 -30.04 -23.42
N VAL A 21 16.89 -30.53 -23.27
CA VAL A 21 16.02 -30.18 -22.14
C VAL A 21 16.52 -30.81 -20.85
N VAL A 22 16.88 -32.10 -20.90
CA VAL A 22 17.42 -32.84 -19.75
C VAL A 22 18.70 -32.18 -19.22
N ARG A 23 19.63 -31.83 -20.12
CA ARG A 23 20.87 -31.13 -19.76
C ARG A 23 20.61 -29.73 -19.23
N ARG A 24 19.76 -28.93 -19.89
CA ARG A 24 19.43 -27.57 -19.44
C ARG A 24 18.82 -27.55 -18.04
N CYS A 25 17.90 -28.47 -17.75
CA CYS A 25 17.30 -28.62 -16.42
C CYS A 25 18.34 -29.08 -15.38
N TRP A 26 19.25 -29.98 -15.77
CA TRP A 26 20.33 -30.43 -14.89
C TRP A 26 21.32 -29.32 -14.57
N ASP A 27 21.75 -28.55 -15.56
CA ASP A 27 22.66 -27.41 -15.37
C ASP A 27 22.04 -26.33 -14.49
N GLN A 28 20.74 -26.06 -14.67
CA GLN A 28 20.00 -25.16 -13.79
C GLN A 28 19.97 -25.69 -12.35
N TRP A 29 19.69 -26.98 -12.18
CA TRP A 29 19.68 -27.61 -10.87
C TRP A 29 21.05 -27.58 -10.17
N ILE A 30 22.15 -27.81 -10.89
CA ILE A 30 23.51 -27.74 -10.33
C ILE A 30 23.87 -26.30 -9.89
N ARG A 31 23.43 -25.29 -10.64
CA ARG A 31 23.77 -23.88 -10.36
C ARG A 31 22.89 -23.23 -9.29
N GLU A 32 21.59 -23.51 -9.31
CA GLU A 32 20.59 -22.78 -8.52
C GLU A 32 19.90 -23.65 -7.47
N ILE A 33 20.15 -24.98 -7.48
CA ILE A 33 19.39 -25.95 -6.69
C ILE A 33 17.88 -25.76 -6.92
N SER A 34 17.52 -25.44 -8.17
CA SER A 34 16.14 -25.18 -8.56
C SER A 34 15.80 -25.88 -9.86
N PHE A 35 14.61 -26.44 -9.91
CA PHE A 35 13.98 -26.98 -11.11
C PHE A 35 12.85 -26.09 -11.62
N THR A 36 12.59 -24.96 -10.95
CA THR A 36 11.50 -24.06 -11.33
C THR A 36 11.89 -23.25 -12.55
N ARG A 37 10.93 -23.05 -13.45
CA ARG A 37 11.13 -22.20 -14.62
C ARG A 37 11.43 -20.78 -14.16
N ARG A 38 12.52 -20.21 -14.66
CA ARG A 38 12.82 -18.78 -14.43
C ARG A 38 11.69 -17.91 -15.00
N PRO A 39 11.25 -16.87 -14.28
CA PRO A 39 10.26 -15.94 -14.80
C PRO A 39 10.76 -15.31 -16.09
N ALA A 40 9.92 -15.31 -17.12
CA ALA A 40 10.19 -14.53 -18.32
C ALA A 40 10.01 -13.03 -18.01
N SER A 41 10.76 -12.17 -18.70
CA SER A 41 10.70 -10.71 -18.54
C SER A 41 9.32 -10.11 -18.84
N GLY A 42 8.49 -10.81 -19.62
CA GLY A 42 7.14 -10.38 -19.97
C GLY A 42 7.12 -9.11 -20.83
N ARG A 43 5.92 -8.60 -21.13
CA ARG A 43 5.74 -7.38 -21.90
C ARG A 43 6.12 -6.15 -21.05
N PRO A 44 6.90 -5.19 -21.58
CA PRO A 44 7.21 -3.96 -20.85
C PRO A 44 5.94 -3.18 -20.51
N ARG A 45 5.96 -2.51 -19.36
CA ARG A 45 4.85 -1.66 -18.89
C ARG A 45 4.71 -0.44 -19.79
N GLN A 46 3.49 -0.08 -20.17
CA GLN A 46 3.24 1.19 -20.88
C GLN A 46 3.47 2.42 -19.99
N ILE A 47 3.32 2.28 -18.68
CA ILE A 47 3.48 3.38 -17.71
C ILE A 47 4.62 3.05 -16.77
N SER A 48 5.59 3.97 -16.70
CA SER A 48 6.75 3.87 -15.83
C SER A 48 6.38 4.10 -14.37
N ARG A 49 7.18 3.58 -13.43
CA ARG A 49 7.01 3.83 -11.99
C ARG A 49 6.97 5.32 -11.64
N ARG A 50 7.74 6.15 -12.33
CA ARG A 50 7.71 7.62 -12.14
C ARG A 50 6.35 8.21 -12.49
N LYS A 51 5.72 7.70 -13.56
CA LYS A 51 4.41 8.12 -14.03
C LYS A 51 3.26 7.54 -13.20
N ASP A 52 3.48 6.48 -12.43
CA ASP A 52 2.47 5.92 -11.51
C ASP A 52 2.01 6.96 -10.47
N ARG A 53 2.84 7.96 -10.10
CA ARG A 53 2.42 9.09 -9.23
C ARG A 53 1.25 9.90 -9.80
N TYR A 54 1.14 9.98 -11.12
CA TYR A 54 0.05 10.69 -11.80
C TYR A 54 -1.22 9.84 -11.94
N ILE A 55 -1.16 8.53 -11.64
CA ILE A 55 -2.34 7.66 -11.51
C ILE A 55 -3.02 7.88 -10.15
N VAL A 56 -2.24 8.21 -9.12
CA VAL A 56 -2.72 8.45 -7.74
C VAL A 56 -3.44 9.79 -7.59
N ALA A 57 -3.15 10.76 -8.47
CA ALA A 57 -3.85 12.03 -8.55
C ALA A 57 -4.90 11.96 -9.68
N PRO A 58 -6.20 11.94 -9.38
CA PRO A 58 -7.27 11.87 -10.40
C PRO A 58 -7.24 13.02 -11.42
N SER A 59 -6.47 14.08 -11.15
CA SER A 59 -6.47 15.34 -11.90
C SER A 59 -5.74 15.31 -13.25
N LEU A 60 -5.01 14.24 -13.60
CA LEU A 60 -4.11 14.27 -14.75
C LEU A 60 -4.55 13.44 -15.97
N GLY A 61 -5.79 12.93 -16.00
CA GLY A 61 -6.41 12.44 -17.23
C GLY A 61 -5.62 11.36 -17.98
N ALA A 62 -4.82 10.56 -17.27
CA ALA A 62 -4.02 9.52 -17.91
C ALA A 62 -4.96 8.50 -18.59
N PRO A 63 -4.72 8.10 -19.85
CA PRO A 63 -5.56 7.16 -20.59
C PRO A 63 -5.33 5.73 -20.09
N VAL A 64 -5.79 5.46 -18.86
CA VAL A 64 -5.51 4.23 -18.12
C VAL A 64 -6.83 3.66 -17.66
N SER A 65 -7.02 2.36 -17.89
CA SER A 65 -8.22 1.68 -17.43
C SER A 65 -8.30 1.65 -15.90
N SER A 66 -9.51 1.68 -15.36
CA SER A 66 -9.78 1.57 -13.92
C SER A 66 -9.12 0.33 -13.29
N ARG A 67 -9.09 -0.80 -14.01
CA ARG A 67 -8.39 -2.03 -13.59
C ARG A 67 -6.90 -1.80 -13.38
N THR A 68 -6.26 -1.08 -14.30
CA THR A 68 -4.83 -0.77 -14.18
C THR A 68 -4.60 0.18 -13.01
N THR A 69 -5.43 1.21 -12.85
CA THR A 69 -5.38 2.10 -11.68
C THR A 69 -5.46 1.34 -10.36
N ARG A 70 -6.43 0.44 -10.19
CA ARG A 70 -6.56 -0.39 -8.97
C ARG A 70 -5.32 -1.23 -8.71
N ARG A 71 -4.84 -1.98 -9.71
CA ARG A 71 -3.62 -2.81 -9.58
C ARG A 71 -2.41 -1.95 -9.16
N ARG A 72 -2.31 -0.73 -9.67
CA ARG A 72 -1.22 0.20 -9.33
C ARG A 72 -1.32 0.73 -7.92
N LEU A 73 -2.53 1.03 -7.44
CA LEU A 73 -2.76 1.41 -6.05
C LEU A 73 -2.41 0.24 -5.11
N ASP A 74 -2.82 -0.99 -5.45
CA ASP A 74 -2.51 -2.20 -4.68
C ASP A 74 -1.00 -2.50 -4.64
N GLU A 75 -0.31 -2.42 -5.80
CA GLU A 75 1.16 -2.53 -5.90
C GLU A 75 1.89 -1.48 -5.04
N GLY A 76 1.29 -0.30 -4.87
CA GLY A 76 1.81 0.79 -4.03
C GLY A 76 1.32 0.77 -2.59
N HIS A 77 0.51 -0.22 -2.20
CA HIS A 77 -0.14 -0.30 -0.89
C HIS A 77 -0.97 0.96 -0.53
N LEU A 78 -1.56 1.59 -1.53
CA LEU A 78 -2.38 2.80 -1.37
C LEU A 78 -3.85 2.42 -1.27
N GLY A 79 -4.44 2.70 -0.11
CA GLY A 79 -5.87 2.51 0.15
C GLY A 79 -6.60 3.84 0.28
N SER A 80 -7.88 3.84 -0.12
CA SER A 80 -8.77 4.95 0.20
C SER A 80 -9.02 5.04 1.71
N ARG A 81 -9.04 6.26 2.24
CA ARG A 81 -9.37 6.55 3.65
C ARG A 81 -10.36 7.70 3.71
N ARG A 82 -11.26 7.67 4.69
CA ARG A 82 -12.13 8.83 4.98
C ARG A 82 -11.28 9.91 5.66
N PRO A 83 -11.28 11.16 5.17
CA PRO A 83 -10.57 12.24 5.84
C PRO A 83 -11.17 12.50 7.23
N LEU A 84 -10.34 12.93 8.18
CA LEU A 84 -10.79 13.32 9.51
C LEU A 84 -11.69 14.57 9.39
N ARG A 85 -12.86 14.51 10.03
CA ARG A 85 -13.76 15.67 10.14
C ARG A 85 -13.22 16.58 11.24
N VAL A 86 -12.58 17.67 10.86
CA VAL A 86 -12.06 18.70 11.79
C VAL A 86 -12.79 20.01 11.57
N LEU A 87 -13.00 20.77 12.64
CA LEU A 87 -13.50 22.13 12.52
C LEU A 87 -12.44 22.98 11.81
N PRO A 88 -12.80 23.72 10.75
CA PRO A 88 -11.85 24.57 10.05
C PRO A 88 -11.42 25.73 10.98
N LEU A 89 -10.18 25.68 11.45
CA LEU A 89 -9.58 26.78 12.20
C LEU A 89 -9.15 27.89 11.25
N THR A 90 -9.56 29.12 11.55
CA THR A 90 -9.05 30.33 10.91
C THR A 90 -7.54 30.47 11.18
N PRO A 91 -6.77 31.18 10.33
CA PRO A 91 -5.35 31.43 10.58
C PRO A 91 -5.07 32.04 11.96
N THR A 92 -5.92 32.97 12.41
CA THR A 92 -5.84 33.59 13.73
C THR A 92 -6.02 32.58 14.85
N HIS A 93 -7.03 31.70 14.77
CA HIS A 93 -7.23 30.65 15.78
C HIS A 93 -6.02 29.72 15.87
N ARG A 94 -5.43 29.33 14.72
CA ARG A 94 -4.24 28.47 14.71
C ARG A 94 -3.06 29.14 15.41
N ARG A 95 -2.83 30.42 15.14
CA ARG A 95 -1.76 31.20 15.78
C ARG A 95 -1.95 31.27 17.28
N LEU A 96 -3.14 31.67 17.74
CA LEU A 96 -3.45 31.80 19.16
C LEU A 96 -3.34 30.46 19.90
N LEU A 97 -3.86 29.38 19.32
CA LEU A 97 -3.74 28.03 19.90
C LEU A 97 -2.28 27.60 19.99
N LEU A 98 -1.47 27.86 18.96
CA LEU A 98 -0.05 27.52 18.96
C LEU A 98 0.73 28.33 20.01
N GLU A 99 0.50 29.64 20.08
CA GLU A 99 1.10 30.51 21.10
C GLU A 99 0.68 30.07 22.51
N TRP A 100 -0.60 29.72 22.70
CA TRP A 100 -1.12 29.21 23.97
C TRP A 100 -0.44 27.92 24.39
N CYS A 101 -0.28 26.95 23.48
CA CYS A 101 0.41 25.69 23.74
C CYS A 101 1.90 25.90 24.02
N ARG A 102 2.57 26.78 23.28
CA ARG A 102 4.00 27.08 23.48
C ARG A 102 4.25 27.74 24.84
N ALA A 103 3.43 28.71 25.22
CA ALA A 103 3.53 29.42 26.50
C ALA A 103 3.31 28.49 27.72
N ARG A 104 2.66 27.34 27.52
CA ARG A 104 2.31 26.39 28.58
C ARG A 104 2.93 25.01 28.41
N GLY A 105 3.84 24.85 27.44
CA GLY A 105 4.44 23.56 27.12
C GLY A 105 5.37 23.02 28.20
N ASN A 106 5.89 23.90 29.05
CA ASN A 106 6.78 23.59 30.18
C ASN A 106 6.09 23.74 31.55
N TRP A 107 4.77 23.90 31.59
CA TRP A 107 4.04 24.06 32.84
C TRP A 107 4.13 22.81 33.71
N THR A 108 4.35 23.03 35.00
CA THR A 108 4.40 22.05 36.07
C THR A 108 2.99 21.65 36.53
N ALA A 109 2.88 20.54 37.26
CA ALA A 109 1.59 20.07 37.78
C ALA A 109 0.88 21.10 38.67
N VAL A 110 1.64 21.91 39.43
CA VAL A 110 1.09 22.97 40.30
C VAL A 110 0.46 24.08 39.46
N GLU A 111 1.09 24.47 38.35
CA GLU A 111 0.56 25.49 37.44
C GLU A 111 -0.70 24.99 36.72
N TRP A 112 -0.74 23.71 36.32
CA TRP A 112 -1.95 23.11 35.76
C TRP A 112 -3.11 23.05 36.77
N ASN A 113 -2.82 22.81 38.06
CA ASN A 113 -3.84 22.78 39.12
C ASN A 113 -4.53 24.15 39.35
N GLN A 114 -3.98 25.24 38.82
CA GLN A 114 -4.60 26.56 38.88
C GLN A 114 -5.60 26.82 37.75
N VAL A 115 -5.66 25.95 36.72
CA VAL A 115 -6.55 26.11 35.57
C VAL A 115 -7.86 25.36 35.78
N VAL A 116 -8.98 26.07 35.70
CA VAL A 116 -10.32 25.47 35.67
C VAL A 116 -10.85 25.56 34.24
N PHE A 117 -11.20 24.40 33.67
CA PHE A 117 -11.85 24.33 32.36
C PHE A 117 -13.37 24.33 32.53
N ASN A 118 -14.05 25.09 31.67
CA ASN A 118 -15.49 25.08 31.56
C ASN A 118 -15.88 24.98 30.07
N ASP A 119 -16.82 24.11 29.76
CA ASP A 119 -17.41 23.98 28.44
C ASP A 119 -18.94 23.84 28.56
N LYS A 120 -19.66 24.25 27.51
CA LYS A 120 -21.11 24.09 27.43
C LYS A 120 -21.44 23.11 26.31
N SER A 121 -21.77 21.89 26.70
CA SER A 121 -22.30 20.88 25.80
C SER A 121 -23.83 21.01 25.66
N ARG A 122 -24.33 20.80 24.44
CA ARG A 122 -25.77 20.68 24.17
C ARG A 122 -26.17 19.21 24.28
N PHE A 123 -27.17 18.92 25.09
CA PHE A 123 -27.76 17.58 25.22
C PHE A 123 -29.15 17.58 24.61
N ASN A 124 -29.43 16.59 23.77
CA ASN A 124 -30.76 16.40 23.21
C ASN A 124 -31.58 15.54 24.18
N LEU A 125 -32.76 16.02 24.58
CA LEU A 125 -33.67 15.33 25.51
C LEU A 125 -34.62 14.33 24.81
N GLY A 126 -34.53 14.21 23.49
CA GLY A 126 -35.30 13.28 22.67
C GLY A 126 -34.55 12.92 21.39
N SER A 127 -34.97 11.84 20.73
CA SER A 127 -34.40 11.39 19.47
C SER A 127 -34.83 12.31 18.32
N ASP A 128 -33.89 12.99 17.70
CA ASP A 128 -34.08 13.58 16.37
C ASP A 128 -33.81 12.50 15.30
N ASP A 129 -34.73 11.55 15.16
CA ASP A 129 -34.66 10.55 14.09
C ASP A 129 -35.30 11.15 12.82
N ASN A 130 -34.68 12.20 12.28
CA ASN A 130 -34.99 12.86 11.00
C ASN A 130 -34.75 11.94 9.77
N ARG A 131 -34.95 10.63 9.95
CA ARG A 131 -34.87 9.62 8.89
C ARG A 131 -36.08 9.73 7.98
N VAL A 132 -35.97 10.57 6.95
CA VAL A 132 -36.76 10.37 5.73
C VAL A 132 -36.20 9.13 5.03
N ARG A 133 -36.97 8.05 5.02
CA ARG A 133 -36.66 6.88 4.19
C ARG A 133 -36.84 7.29 2.73
N VAL A 134 -35.77 7.19 1.94
CA VAL A 134 -35.78 7.23 0.47
C VAL A 134 -35.91 5.80 -0.04
#